data_AF-A0A9Q1D0D5-F1
#
_entry.id   AF-A0A9Q1D0D5-F1
#
_cell.length_a   1.000
_cell.length_b   1.000
_cell.length_c   1.000
_cell.angle_alpha   90.00
_cell.angle_beta   90.00
_cell.angle_gamma   90.00
#
_symmetry.space_group_name_H-M   'P 1'
#
loop_
_entity.id
_entity.type
_entity.pdbx_description
1 polymer ?
#
loop_
_entity_poly.entity_id
_entity_poly.type
_entity_poly.pdbx_seq_one_letter_code
_entity_poly.pdbx_strand_id
1 'polypeptide(L)'
;MDHTREKLDQLAAGYISDTMSCIHTVQEFCDRHSKWLLQRETELKRMRDITDRAEKINLTTDHYKKSKNKPKAVWEIMWSKMTQVTESRAQELEKELECLLQDTLKGLEKLTLFLQAVEMLAVTSLSFFEEENPVCQLPEGVSANAVCSVITAARRACPLLIHFKRDDGKFFMPSLVNMDLLAFQLDKYLRVSQELCEKLQKRYF
;
A
#
# COMPACT_ATOMS: atom_id res chain seq x y z
N MET A 1 -10.33 47.84 -0.40
CA MET A 1 -11.08 46.87 0.43
C MET A 1 -11.61 45.70 -0.38
N ASP A 2 -11.95 45.88 -1.67
CA ASP A 2 -12.52 44.83 -2.54
C ASP A 2 -11.57 43.66 -2.83
N HIS A 3 -10.32 43.95 -3.20
CA HIS A 3 -9.32 42.95 -3.58
C HIS A 3 -8.95 41.94 -2.47
N THR A 4 -8.98 42.38 -1.20
CA THR A 4 -8.66 41.50 -0.06
C THR A 4 -9.77 40.49 0.21
N ARG A 5 -11.04 40.88 -0.02
CA ARG A 5 -12.20 40.01 0.18
C ARG A 5 -12.30 38.96 -0.92
N GLU A 6 -12.12 39.38 -2.17
CA GLU A 6 -12.06 38.47 -3.32
C GLU A 6 -10.97 37.40 -3.16
N LYS A 7 -9.78 37.80 -2.69
CA LYS A 7 -8.69 36.85 -2.41
C LYS A 7 -9.04 35.86 -1.29
N LEU A 8 -9.73 36.31 -0.25
CA LEU A 8 -10.18 35.42 0.82
C LEU A 8 -11.21 34.41 0.31
N ASP A 9 -12.17 34.86 -0.50
CA ASP A 9 -13.21 34.01 -1.09
C ASP A 9 -12.59 32.95 -2.02
N GLN A 10 -11.58 33.32 -2.82
CA GLN A 10 -10.84 32.39 -3.66
C GLN A 10 -10.07 31.33 -2.83
N LEU A 11 -9.42 31.74 -1.74
CA LEU A 11 -8.71 30.82 -0.86
C LEU A 11 -9.67 29.87 -0.13
N ALA A 12 -10.83 30.38 0.31
CA ALA A 12 -11.89 29.57 0.91
C ALA A 12 -12.44 28.54 -0.07
N ALA A 13 -12.73 28.95 -1.32
CA ALA A 13 -13.19 28.05 -2.37
C ALA A 13 -12.15 26.95 -2.68
N GLY A 14 -10.87 27.32 -2.77
CA GLY A 14 -9.78 26.35 -2.93
C GLY A 14 -9.72 25.35 -1.77
N TYR A 15 -9.79 25.83 -0.54
CA TYR A 15 -9.76 24.99 0.66
C TYR A 15 -10.93 24.00 0.74
N ILE A 16 -12.14 24.45 0.36
CA ILE A 16 -13.33 23.59 0.25
C ILE A 16 -13.11 22.55 -0.84
N SER A 17 -12.69 22.96 -2.03
CA SER A 17 -12.44 22.06 -3.16
C SER A 17 -11.43 20.97 -2.82
N ASP A 18 -10.30 21.34 -2.20
CA ASP A 18 -9.25 20.40 -1.80
C ASP A 18 -9.76 19.41 -0.75
N THR A 19 -10.54 19.90 0.22
CA THR A 19 -11.15 19.05 1.26
C THR A 19 -12.14 18.05 0.62
N MET A 20 -13.02 18.51 -0.27
CA MET A 20 -13.98 17.66 -0.96
C MET A 20 -13.29 16.62 -1.86
N SER A 21 -12.20 17.01 -2.53
CA SER A 21 -11.38 16.08 -3.31
C SER A 21 -10.77 14.98 -2.44
N CYS A 22 -10.29 15.32 -1.25
CA CYS A 22 -9.80 14.34 -0.29
C CYS A 22 -10.92 13.40 0.20
N ILE A 23 -12.10 13.93 0.52
CA ILE A 23 -13.27 13.12 0.91
C ILE A 23 -13.63 12.12 -0.20
N HIS A 24 -13.72 12.59 -1.44
CA HIS A 24 -13.99 11.74 -2.59
C HIS A 24 -12.95 10.64 -2.76
N THR A 25 -11.66 10.98 -2.64
CA THR A 25 -10.55 10.01 -2.73
C THR A 25 -10.66 8.94 -1.64
N VAL A 26 -11.01 9.32 -0.42
CA VAL A 26 -11.26 8.38 0.69
C VAL A 26 -12.43 7.45 0.38
N GLN A 27 -13.56 8.00 -0.07
CA GLN A 27 -14.75 7.24 -0.42
C GLN A 27 -14.48 6.25 -1.55
N GLU A 28 -13.91 6.72 -2.66
CA GLU A 28 -13.62 5.89 -3.84
C GLU A 28 -12.72 4.71 -3.49
N PHE A 29 -11.69 4.93 -2.67
CA PHE A 29 -10.82 3.85 -2.22
C PHE A 29 -11.56 2.86 -1.32
N CYS A 30 -12.32 3.35 -0.32
CA CYS A 30 -13.07 2.50 0.60
C CYS A 30 -14.11 1.64 -0.14
N ASP A 31 -14.80 2.19 -1.14
CA ASP A 31 -15.80 1.47 -1.94
C ASP A 31 -15.17 0.36 -2.78
N ARG A 32 -13.95 0.58 -3.26
CA ARG A 32 -13.19 -0.39 -4.08
C ARG A 32 -12.24 -1.25 -3.24
N HIS A 33 -12.23 -1.07 -1.92
CA HIS A 33 -11.23 -1.67 -1.03
C HIS A 33 -11.28 -3.19 -1.07
N SER A 34 -12.46 -3.80 -1.08
CA SER A 34 -12.61 -5.27 -1.13
C SER A 34 -11.95 -5.89 -2.37
N LYS A 35 -12.09 -5.23 -3.54
CA LYS A 35 -11.44 -5.66 -4.78
C LYS A 35 -9.93 -5.48 -4.72
N TRP A 36 -9.48 -4.33 -4.19
CA TRP A 36 -8.07 -4.06 -3.99
C TRP A 36 -7.44 -5.09 -3.05
N LEU A 37 -8.08 -5.36 -1.92
CA LEU A 37 -7.65 -6.31 -0.89
C LEU A 37 -7.48 -7.72 -1.47
N LEU A 38 -8.49 -8.24 -2.17
CA LEU A 38 -8.44 -9.57 -2.78
C LEU A 38 -7.27 -9.74 -3.76
N GLN A 39 -6.98 -8.70 -4.55
CA GLN A 39 -5.86 -8.72 -5.48
C GLN A 39 -4.53 -8.81 -4.73
N ARG A 40 -4.34 -8.00 -3.68
CA ARG A 40 -3.12 -8.02 -2.87
C ARG A 40 -2.96 -9.29 -2.04
N GLU A 41 -4.05 -9.90 -1.57
CA GLU A 41 -4.00 -11.21 -0.91
C GLU A 41 -3.51 -12.31 -1.86
N THR A 42 -3.91 -12.24 -3.13
CA THR A 42 -3.44 -13.16 -4.18
C THR A 42 -1.94 -12.97 -4.42
N GLU A 43 -1.47 -11.73 -4.45
CA GLU A 43 -0.06 -11.41 -4.59
C GLU A 43 0.76 -11.88 -3.39
N LEU A 44 0.24 -11.67 -2.17
CA LEU A 44 0.84 -12.16 -0.93
C LEU A 44 0.99 -13.69 -0.93
N LYS A 45 -0.03 -14.42 -1.40
CA LYS A 45 0.06 -15.89 -1.56
C LYS A 45 1.15 -16.28 -2.56
N ARG A 46 1.28 -15.56 -3.68
CA ARG A 46 2.35 -15.79 -4.65
C ARG A 46 3.74 -15.49 -4.09
N MET A 47 3.89 -14.43 -3.30
CA MET A 47 5.16 -14.15 -2.61
C MET A 47 5.59 -15.32 -1.71
N ARG A 48 4.64 -15.90 -0.97
CA ARG A 48 4.90 -17.08 -0.12
C ARG A 48 5.27 -18.31 -0.96
N ASP A 49 4.59 -18.57 -2.08
CA ASP A 49 4.95 -19.67 -3.00
C ASP A 49 6.38 -19.52 -3.57
N ILE A 50 6.76 -18.32 -3.99
CA ILE A 50 8.12 -18.02 -4.47
C ILE A 50 9.14 -18.29 -3.36
N THR A 51 8.83 -17.93 -2.12
CA THR A 51 9.69 -18.17 -0.95
C THR A 51 9.90 -19.67 -0.74
N ASP A 52 8.82 -20.45 -0.68
CA ASP A 52 8.88 -21.91 -0.52
C ASP A 52 9.68 -22.59 -1.66
N ARG A 53 9.54 -22.10 -2.89
CA ARG A 53 10.29 -22.60 -4.06
C ARG A 53 11.78 -22.24 -3.97
N ALA A 54 12.11 -21.05 -3.51
CA ALA A 54 13.49 -20.61 -3.31
C ALA A 54 14.20 -21.44 -2.21
N GLU A 55 13.51 -21.71 -1.10
CA GLU A 55 14.04 -22.56 -0.02
C GLU A 55 14.33 -23.99 -0.50
N LYS A 56 13.45 -24.58 -1.31
CA LYS A 56 13.66 -25.92 -1.89
C LYS A 56 14.92 -25.98 -2.75
N ILE A 57 15.22 -24.92 -3.52
CA ILE A 57 16.46 -24.83 -4.31
C ILE A 57 17.69 -24.82 -3.39
N ASN A 58 17.65 -24.04 -2.31
CA ASN A 58 18.74 -23.96 -1.34
C ASN A 58 18.98 -25.32 -0.65
N LEU A 59 17.93 -25.98 -0.18
CA LEU A 59 18.02 -27.30 0.45
C LEU A 59 18.59 -28.36 -0.49
N THR A 60 18.17 -28.35 -1.76
CA THR A 60 18.67 -29.30 -2.76
C THR A 60 20.17 -29.12 -3.00
N THR A 61 20.61 -27.86 -3.06
CA THR A 61 22.03 -27.49 -3.23
C THR A 61 22.86 -27.92 -2.03
N ASP A 62 22.38 -27.68 -0.81
CA ASP A 62 23.07 -28.05 0.43
C ASP A 62 23.16 -29.56 0.62
N HIS A 63 22.09 -30.30 0.33
CA HIS A 63 22.11 -31.76 0.37
C HIS A 63 23.16 -32.31 -0.59
N TYR A 64 23.23 -31.79 -1.82
CA TYR A 64 24.23 -32.22 -2.79
C TYR A 64 25.66 -31.92 -2.29
N LYS A 65 25.93 -30.72 -1.78
CA LYS A 65 27.25 -30.34 -1.21
C LYS A 65 27.72 -31.31 -0.12
N LYS A 66 26.79 -31.79 0.71
CA LYS A 66 27.07 -32.71 1.83
C LYS A 66 27.31 -34.16 1.37
N SER A 67 26.82 -34.57 0.19
CA SER A 67 26.96 -35.92 -0.36
C SER A 67 28.28 -36.16 -1.12
N LYS A 68 29.41 -36.30 -0.41
CA LYS A 68 30.76 -36.48 -1.03
C LYS A 68 31.17 -37.94 -1.30
N ASN A 69 30.29 -38.76 -1.87
CA ASN A 69 30.56 -40.21 -2.04
C ASN A 69 30.96 -40.62 -3.49
N LYS A 70 31.35 -39.68 -4.36
CA LYS A 70 31.63 -39.94 -5.79
C LYS A 70 33.07 -39.59 -6.20
N PRO A 71 33.63 -40.21 -7.26
CA PRO A 71 34.94 -39.83 -7.80
C PRO A 71 35.01 -38.34 -8.14
N LYS A 72 36.14 -37.68 -7.82
CA LYS A 72 36.30 -36.21 -7.88
C LYS A 72 35.89 -35.60 -9.22
N ALA A 73 36.39 -36.12 -10.34
CA ALA A 73 36.07 -35.58 -11.66
C ALA A 73 34.57 -35.73 -12.02
N VAL A 74 33.95 -36.84 -11.63
CA VAL A 74 32.51 -37.06 -11.83
C VAL A 74 31.70 -36.12 -10.93
N TRP A 75 32.17 -35.87 -9.71
CA TRP A 75 31.56 -34.93 -8.77
C TRP A 75 31.62 -33.50 -9.30
N GLU A 76 32.75 -33.05 -9.86
CA GLU A 76 32.93 -31.71 -10.44
C GLU A 76 31.99 -31.47 -11.63
N ILE A 77 31.87 -32.44 -12.56
CA ILE A 77 30.96 -32.34 -13.71
C ILE A 77 29.49 -32.30 -13.27
N MET A 78 29.11 -33.13 -12.30
CA MET A 78 27.73 -33.12 -11.79
C MET A 78 27.44 -31.86 -10.98
N TRP A 79 28.42 -31.34 -10.22
CA TRP A 79 28.28 -30.10 -9.47
C TRP A 79 28.06 -28.92 -10.39
N SER A 80 28.88 -28.76 -11.45
CA SER A 80 28.74 -27.64 -12.39
C SER A 80 27.39 -27.63 -13.13
N LYS A 81 26.89 -28.82 -13.51
CA LYS A 81 25.55 -28.96 -14.09
C LYS A 81 24.45 -28.61 -13.08
N MET A 82 24.61 -29.06 -11.83
CA MET A 82 23.64 -28.77 -10.77
C MET A 82 23.59 -27.28 -10.47
N THR A 83 24.73 -26.61 -10.32
CA THR A 83 24.81 -25.17 -10.07
C THR A 83 24.17 -24.38 -11.19
N GLN A 84 24.41 -24.76 -12.45
CA GLN A 84 23.78 -24.12 -13.61
C GLN A 84 22.25 -24.25 -13.57
N VAL A 85 21.72 -25.43 -13.23
CA VAL A 85 20.26 -25.64 -13.10
C VAL A 85 19.68 -24.82 -11.95
N THR A 86 20.36 -24.75 -10.80
CA THR A 86 19.89 -23.98 -9.65
C THR A 86 19.93 -22.48 -9.91
N GLU A 87 20.96 -21.99 -10.59
CA GLU A 87 21.07 -20.58 -10.99
C GLU A 87 19.96 -20.20 -11.97
N SER A 88 19.69 -21.03 -12.99
CA SER A 88 18.58 -20.79 -13.93
C SER A 88 17.23 -20.70 -13.21
N ARG A 89 16.97 -21.60 -12.26
CA ARG A 89 15.73 -21.59 -11.47
C ARG A 89 15.63 -20.38 -10.54
N ALA A 90 16.74 -19.99 -9.92
CA ALA A 90 16.78 -18.78 -9.10
C ALA A 90 16.48 -17.53 -9.93
N GLN A 91 17.07 -17.42 -11.13
CA GLN A 91 16.79 -16.33 -12.08
C GLN A 91 15.33 -16.30 -12.55
N GLU A 92 14.70 -17.46 -12.76
CA GLU A 92 13.27 -17.55 -13.08
C GLU A 92 12.41 -17.00 -11.92
N LEU A 93 12.73 -17.37 -10.68
CA LEU A 93 12.04 -16.87 -9.49
C LEU A 93 12.26 -15.36 -9.29
N GLU A 94 13.45 -14.85 -9.56
CA GLU A 94 13.73 -13.41 -9.49
C GLU A 94 12.88 -12.62 -10.49
N LYS A 95 12.75 -13.11 -11.72
CA LYS A 95 11.88 -12.49 -12.75
C LYS A 95 10.40 -12.57 -12.37
N GLU A 96 9.95 -13.71 -11.84
CA GLU A 96 8.59 -13.89 -11.35
C GLU A 96 8.29 -12.90 -10.21
N LEU A 97 9.23 -12.75 -9.28
CA LEU A 97 9.14 -11.79 -8.18
C LEU A 97 9.12 -10.35 -8.67
N GLU A 98 9.99 -9.98 -9.61
CA GLU A 98 10.03 -8.62 -10.17
C GLU A 98 8.68 -8.24 -10.79
N CYS A 99 8.11 -9.13 -11.60
CA CYS A 99 6.80 -8.91 -12.21
C CYS A 99 5.70 -8.77 -11.13
N LEU A 100 5.72 -9.65 -10.13
CA LEU A 100 4.78 -9.61 -9.01
C LEU A 100 4.87 -8.30 -8.21
N LEU A 101 6.08 -7.82 -7.93
CA LEU A 101 6.32 -6.59 -7.19
C LEU A 101 5.95 -5.35 -8.00
N GLN A 102 6.15 -5.35 -9.33
CA GLN A 102 5.66 -4.27 -10.18
C GLN A 102 4.14 -4.12 -10.09
N ASP A 103 3.38 -5.22 -10.13
CA ASP A 103 1.92 -5.17 -9.99
C ASP A 103 1.47 -4.84 -8.56
N THR A 104 2.26 -5.26 -7.56
CA THR A 104 2.08 -4.85 -6.16
C THR A 104 2.23 -3.34 -6.05
N LEU A 105 3.34 -2.76 -6.53
CA LEU A 105 3.62 -1.32 -6.48
C LEU A 105 2.55 -0.49 -7.18
N LYS A 106 2.10 -0.87 -8.38
CA LYS A 106 1.02 -0.17 -9.10
C LYS A 106 -0.28 -0.06 -8.30
N GLY A 107 -0.63 -1.07 -7.51
CA GLY A 107 -1.82 -0.95 -6.67
C GLY A 107 -1.54 -0.28 -5.33
N LEU A 108 -0.29 -0.24 -4.85
CA LEU A 108 0.09 0.59 -3.71
C LEU A 108 0.04 2.08 -4.04
N GLU A 109 0.21 2.50 -5.30
CA GLU A 109 0.00 3.90 -5.72
C GLU A 109 -1.39 4.43 -5.33
N LYS A 110 -2.43 3.60 -5.49
CA LYS A 110 -3.81 3.95 -5.07
C LYS A 110 -3.94 4.07 -3.56
N LEU A 111 -3.27 3.19 -2.82
CA LEU A 111 -3.22 3.26 -1.36
C LEU A 111 -2.52 4.55 -0.91
N THR A 112 -1.43 4.95 -1.56
CA THR A 112 -0.71 6.19 -1.25
C THR A 112 -1.60 7.42 -1.38
N LEU A 113 -2.35 7.53 -2.49
CA LEU A 113 -3.30 8.64 -2.68
C LEU A 113 -4.37 8.67 -1.57
N PHE A 114 -4.89 7.51 -1.21
CA PHE A 114 -5.82 7.36 -0.09
C PHE A 114 -5.21 7.82 1.24
N LEU A 115 -3.99 7.36 1.57
CA LEU A 115 -3.32 7.73 2.83
C LEU A 115 -3.04 9.24 2.90
N GLN A 116 -2.61 9.84 1.79
CA GLN A 116 -2.42 11.29 1.69
C GLN A 116 -3.73 12.05 1.91
N ALA A 117 -4.85 11.59 1.33
CA ALA A 117 -6.15 12.20 1.55
C ALA A 117 -6.58 12.10 3.03
N VAL A 118 -6.33 10.97 3.70
CA VAL A 118 -6.59 10.80 5.14
C VAL A 118 -5.73 11.75 5.98
N GLU A 119 -4.44 11.89 5.65
CA GLU A 119 -3.52 12.82 6.33
C GLU A 119 -3.99 14.26 6.18
N MET A 120 -4.34 14.68 4.97
CA MET A 120 -4.87 16.00 4.67
C MET A 120 -6.16 16.28 5.46
N LEU A 121 -7.12 15.35 5.44
CA LEU A 121 -8.36 15.49 6.20
C LEU A 121 -8.12 15.52 7.71
N ALA A 122 -7.11 14.82 8.22
CA ALA A 122 -6.80 14.86 9.63
C ALA A 122 -6.33 16.25 10.09
N VAL A 123 -5.62 16.97 9.22
CA VAL A 123 -5.13 18.34 9.51
C VAL A 123 -6.11 19.44 9.09
N THR A 124 -7.15 19.11 8.33
CA THR A 124 -8.24 20.04 7.96
C THR A 124 -8.91 20.62 9.21
N SER A 125 -9.19 21.93 9.20
CA SER A 125 -9.84 22.65 10.29
C SER A 125 -11.33 22.29 10.35
N LEU A 126 -11.77 21.73 11.48
CA LEU A 126 -13.20 21.48 11.72
C LEU A 126 -14.02 22.77 11.76
N SER A 127 -13.51 23.80 12.44
CA SER A 127 -14.24 25.06 12.65
C SER A 127 -14.49 25.83 11.36
N PHE A 128 -13.72 25.54 10.31
CA PHE A 128 -13.99 26.13 9.01
C PHE A 128 -15.31 25.61 8.41
N PHE A 129 -15.70 24.37 8.73
CA PHE A 129 -16.90 23.69 8.19
C PHE A 129 -18.08 23.68 9.16
N GLU A 130 -18.01 24.45 10.26
CA GLU A 130 -19.16 24.67 11.14
C GLU A 130 -20.25 25.50 10.42
N GLU A 131 -21.52 25.18 10.67
CA GLU A 131 -22.66 25.81 9.98
C GLU A 131 -22.71 27.33 10.20
N GLU A 132 -22.15 27.83 11.30
CA GLU A 132 -22.13 29.25 11.61
C GLU A 132 -21.08 30.04 10.82
N ASN A 133 -20.18 29.39 10.06
CA ASN A 133 -19.12 30.08 9.32
C ASN A 133 -19.63 30.61 7.96
N PRO A 134 -19.83 31.95 7.80
CA PRO A 134 -20.40 32.52 6.59
C PRO A 134 -19.45 32.48 5.37
N VAL A 135 -18.16 32.19 5.59
CA VAL A 135 -17.16 32.04 4.53
C VAL A 135 -17.22 30.64 3.90
N CYS A 136 -17.79 29.66 4.61
CA CYS A 136 -17.88 28.29 4.14
C CYS A 136 -19.13 28.10 3.27
N GLN A 137 -18.95 28.11 1.96
CA GLN A 137 -20.02 27.83 0.99
C GLN A 137 -19.86 26.43 0.42
N LEU A 138 -20.48 25.45 1.08
CA LEU A 138 -20.45 24.07 0.65
C LEU A 138 -21.26 23.87 -0.64
N PRO A 139 -20.88 22.90 -1.51
CA PRO A 139 -21.68 22.54 -2.67
C PRO A 139 -23.09 22.08 -2.29
N GLU A 140 -24.04 22.28 -3.20
CA GLU A 140 -25.43 21.88 -2.99
C GLU A 140 -25.55 20.37 -2.70
N GLY A 141 -26.34 20.01 -1.68
CA GLY A 141 -26.51 18.63 -1.22
C GLY A 141 -25.41 18.11 -0.26
N VAL A 142 -24.37 18.89 0.02
CA VAL A 142 -23.32 18.52 0.98
C VAL A 142 -23.64 19.06 2.37
N SER A 143 -23.72 18.18 3.36
CA SER A 143 -23.94 18.55 4.75
C SER A 143 -22.63 18.92 5.46
N ALA A 144 -22.61 20.06 6.15
CA ALA A 144 -21.54 20.46 7.07
C ALA A 144 -21.24 19.36 8.11
N ASN A 145 -22.29 18.78 8.71
CA ASN A 145 -22.16 17.67 9.65
C ASN A 145 -21.51 16.43 9.05
N ALA A 146 -21.80 16.12 7.78
CA ALA A 146 -21.15 15.00 7.09
C ALA A 146 -19.65 15.29 6.88
N VAL A 147 -19.29 16.49 6.41
CA VAL A 147 -17.89 16.90 6.22
C VAL A 147 -17.12 16.84 7.56
N CYS A 148 -17.67 17.45 8.61
CA CYS A 148 -17.08 17.42 9.95
C CYS A 148 -16.94 15.99 10.52
N SER A 149 -17.89 15.11 10.22
CA SER A 149 -17.84 13.70 10.62
C SER A 149 -16.68 12.96 9.95
N VAL A 150 -16.44 13.21 8.66
CA VAL A 150 -15.31 12.61 7.91
C VAL A 150 -13.98 13.13 8.42
N ILE A 151 -13.84 14.45 8.61
CA ILE A 151 -12.63 15.06 9.18
C ILE A 151 -12.32 14.47 10.57
N THR A 152 -13.36 14.33 11.41
CA THR A 152 -13.22 13.73 12.74
C THR A 152 -12.80 12.26 12.67
N ALA A 153 -13.36 11.49 11.73
CA ALA A 153 -12.96 10.10 11.51
C ALA A 153 -11.51 10.00 11.04
N ALA A 154 -11.10 10.84 10.09
CA ALA A 154 -9.74 10.92 9.58
C ALA A 154 -8.75 11.24 10.71
N ARG A 155 -9.04 12.22 11.57
CA ARG A 155 -8.23 12.53 12.76
C ARG A 155 -8.01 11.33 13.68
N ARG A 156 -9.08 10.55 13.92
CA ARG A 156 -9.01 9.35 14.78
C ARG A 156 -8.26 8.20 14.12
N ALA A 157 -8.34 8.11 12.80
CA ALA A 157 -7.72 7.03 12.04
C ALA A 157 -6.25 7.33 11.67
N CYS A 158 -5.87 8.61 11.62
CA CYS A 158 -4.55 9.11 11.25
C CYS A 158 -3.37 8.42 11.95
N PRO A 159 -3.42 8.08 13.27
CA PRO A 159 -2.32 7.35 13.90
C PRO A 159 -1.98 6.01 13.24
N LEU A 160 -2.93 5.36 12.54
CA LEU A 160 -2.70 4.10 11.83
C LEU A 160 -1.77 4.27 10.61
N LEU A 161 -1.61 5.49 10.09
CA LEU A 161 -0.76 5.78 8.93
C LEU A 161 0.72 5.46 9.22
N ILE A 162 1.13 5.40 10.49
CA ILE A 162 2.50 5.03 10.92
C ILE A 162 2.89 3.61 10.50
N HIS A 163 1.92 2.76 10.16
CA HIS A 163 2.18 1.39 9.73
C HIS A 163 2.59 1.27 8.26
N PHE A 164 2.41 2.34 7.48
CA PHE A 164 2.77 2.42 6.07
C PHE A 164 4.17 3.02 5.91
N LYS A 165 4.91 2.51 4.93
CA LYS A 165 6.19 3.08 4.50
C LYS A 165 5.90 4.31 3.65
N ARG A 166 6.78 5.31 3.77
CA ARG A 166 6.69 6.53 2.96
C ARG A 166 7.09 6.31 1.50
N ASP A 167 7.94 5.33 1.26
CA ASP A 167 8.48 5.00 -0.06
C ASP A 167 8.36 3.50 -0.27
N ASP A 168 7.24 3.09 -0.85
CA ASP A 168 6.97 1.69 -1.17
C ASP A 168 7.91 1.19 -2.27
N GLY A 169 8.31 2.02 -3.23
CA GLY A 169 9.24 1.65 -4.29
C GLY A 169 10.60 1.24 -3.75
N LYS A 170 11.09 1.95 -2.74
CA LYS A 170 12.33 1.60 -2.03
C LYS A 170 12.18 0.39 -1.11
N PHE A 171 11.00 0.18 -0.53
CA PHE A 171 10.79 -0.93 0.40
C PHE A 171 10.55 -2.26 -0.34
N PHE A 172 9.68 -2.27 -1.35
CA PHE A 172 9.29 -3.43 -2.14
C PHE A 172 10.22 -3.67 -3.32
N MET A 173 11.54 -3.66 -3.07
CA MET A 173 12.54 -4.03 -4.07
C MET A 173 12.63 -5.55 -4.25
N PRO A 174 12.80 -6.05 -5.49
CA PRO A 174 12.94 -7.48 -5.74
C PRO A 174 14.20 -8.03 -5.08
N SER A 175 14.01 -8.93 -4.12
CA SER A 175 15.08 -9.66 -3.45
C SER A 175 14.54 -10.95 -2.84
N LEU A 176 15.03 -12.10 -3.32
CA LEU A 176 14.65 -13.42 -2.78
C LEU A 176 15.03 -13.58 -1.30
N VAL A 177 16.03 -12.84 -0.82
CA VAL A 177 16.50 -12.90 0.58
C VAL A 177 15.54 -12.20 1.54
N ASN A 178 14.81 -11.19 1.06
CA ASN A 178 13.95 -10.36 1.91
C ASN A 178 12.46 -10.72 1.79
N MET A 179 12.14 -11.85 1.19
CA MET A 179 10.76 -12.19 0.83
C MET A 179 9.80 -12.23 2.01
N ASP A 180 10.21 -12.83 3.13
CA ASP A 180 9.39 -12.86 4.35
C ASP A 180 9.08 -11.47 4.87
N LEU A 181 10.04 -10.55 4.78
CA LEU A 181 9.87 -9.17 5.19
C LEU A 181 8.88 -8.43 4.28
N LEU A 182 8.97 -8.63 2.96
CA LEU A 182 8.05 -8.06 1.98
C LEU A 182 6.62 -8.58 2.20
N ALA A 183 6.48 -9.90 2.34
CA ALA A 183 5.21 -10.56 2.59
C ALA A 183 4.58 -10.09 3.92
N PHE A 184 5.39 -10.01 4.99
CA PHE A 184 4.93 -9.51 6.29
C PHE A 184 4.45 -8.07 6.22
N GLN A 185 5.18 -7.20 5.52
CA GLN A 185 4.81 -5.79 5.40
C GLN A 185 3.55 -5.60 4.54
N LEU A 186 3.40 -6.36 3.45
CA LEU A 186 2.18 -6.34 2.63
C LEU A 186 0.98 -6.81 3.45
N ASP A 187 1.09 -7.95 4.14
CA ASP A 187 0.06 -8.48 5.04
C ASP A 187 -0.35 -7.45 6.12
N LYS A 188 0.62 -6.68 6.64
CA LYS A 188 0.35 -5.56 7.54
C LYS A 188 -0.44 -4.44 6.84
N TYR A 189 -0.10 -4.05 5.62
CA TYR A 189 -0.87 -3.06 4.87
C TYR A 189 -2.31 -3.50 4.66
N LEU A 190 -2.54 -4.78 4.34
CA LEU A 190 -3.89 -5.32 4.14
C LEU A 190 -4.75 -5.14 5.38
N ARG A 191 -4.25 -5.60 6.54
CA ARG A 191 -4.95 -5.48 7.82
C ARG A 191 -5.21 -4.03 8.23
N VAL A 192 -4.20 -3.17 8.13
CA VAL A 192 -4.33 -1.77 8.57
C VAL A 192 -5.21 -0.97 7.60
N SER A 193 -5.15 -1.23 6.29
CA SER A 193 -6.03 -0.58 5.31
C SER A 193 -7.50 -0.96 5.53
N GLN A 194 -7.79 -2.20 5.91
CA GLN A 194 -9.11 -2.65 6.30
C GLN A 194 -9.61 -1.89 7.54
N GLU A 195 -8.79 -1.81 8.60
CA GLU A 195 -9.14 -1.04 9.81
C GLU A 195 -9.38 0.44 9.49
N LEU A 196 -8.56 1.03 8.62
CA LEU A 196 -8.73 2.41 8.15
C LEU A 196 -10.09 2.60 7.46
N CYS A 197 -10.42 1.75 6.48
CA CYS A 197 -11.69 1.81 5.76
C CYS A 197 -12.88 1.67 6.72
N GLU A 198 -12.82 0.74 7.68
CA GLU A 198 -13.88 0.57 8.68
C GLU A 198 -14.08 1.80 9.57
N LYS A 199 -13.00 2.49 9.96
CA LYS A 199 -13.11 3.71 10.76
C LYS A 199 -13.66 4.89 9.97
N LEU A 200 -13.39 4.94 8.67
CA LEU A 200 -13.84 6.01 7.78
C LEU A 200 -15.26 5.77 7.26
N GLN A 201 -15.66 4.52 6.98
CA GLN A 201 -16.96 4.18 6.41
C GLN A 201 -18.12 4.23 7.42
N LYS A 202 -17.87 3.99 8.71
CA LYS A 202 -18.91 3.93 9.78
C LYS A 202 -19.66 5.26 10.02
N ARG A 203 -19.45 6.30 9.22
CA ARG A 203 -19.99 7.66 9.47
C ARG A 203 -20.58 8.37 8.24
N TYR A 204 -20.79 7.65 7.13
CA TYR A 204 -21.40 8.23 5.93
C TYR A 204 -22.95 8.12 5.87
N PHE A 205 -23.60 7.63 6.94
CA PHE A 205 -25.07 7.49 7.02
C PHE A 205 -25.59 7.95 8.37
#